data_AF-A0A915C7P8-F1
#
_entry.id   AF-A0A915C7P8-F1
#
_cell.length_a   1.000
_cell.length_b   1.000
_cell.length_c   1.000
_cell.angle_alpha   90.00
_cell.angle_beta   90.00
_cell.angle_gamma   90.00
#
_symmetry.space_group_name_H-M   'P 1'
#
loop_
_entity.id
_entity.type
_entity.pdbx_description
1 polymer ?
#
loop_
_entity_poly.entity_id
_entity_poly.type
_entity_poly.pdbx_seq_one_letter_code
_entity_poly.pdbx_strand_id
1 'polypeptide(L)'
;MWRYMESQVPTVFTSSYAEGIERVRNHKGRYAFLLEATANEYANTRKPCDTMKVGANLNSVGYGVATPFGSPYKDQINLAILALQERGEMKKLENKWWYDRGQCDQGITVDGHNASLNLSKVAGIFYILMGGMIASMIAALGEFLYRSRIEARKGNVRSLVGCLAKGLRASLFAQLRLSLQGGAVAEQGTPAYDILKRQKASSLLPSSKGVDKMSKNHDDSATVGIIPRKYNTAV
;
A
#
# COMPACT_ATOMS: atom_id res chain seq x y z
N MET A 1 18.28 -5.97 29.28
CA MET A 1 17.56 -4.76 28.86
C MET A 1 18.09 -3.51 29.55
N TRP A 2 18.06 -3.42 30.89
CA TRP A 2 18.54 -2.26 31.65
C TRP A 2 19.96 -1.80 31.27
N ARG A 3 20.96 -2.70 31.26
CA ARG A 3 22.35 -2.40 30.85
C ARG A 3 22.48 -1.77 29.47
N TYR A 4 21.57 -2.08 28.56
CA TYR A 4 21.55 -1.46 27.24
C TYR A 4 21.04 -0.02 27.33
N MET A 5 19.93 0.21 28.03
CA MET A 5 19.35 1.55 28.22
C MET A 5 20.30 2.50 28.95
N GLU A 6 21.00 2.01 29.96
CA GLU A 6 21.95 2.80 30.76
C GLU A 6 23.21 3.21 29.98
N SER A 7 23.65 2.40 29.01
CA SER A 7 24.88 2.65 28.24
C SER A 7 24.67 3.45 26.95
N GLN A 8 23.44 3.77 26.55
CA GLN A 8 23.17 4.51 25.32
C GLN A 8 23.48 6.01 25.46
N VAL A 9 24.22 6.54 24.48
CA VAL A 9 24.42 7.98 24.26
C VAL A 9 23.97 8.32 22.84
N PRO A 10 23.00 9.23 22.63
CA PRO A 10 22.27 10.02 23.63
C PRO A 10 21.29 9.19 24.48
N THR A 11 20.90 9.72 25.63
CA THR A 11 19.99 9.03 26.57
C THR A 11 18.67 8.58 25.90
N VAL A 12 18.26 7.35 26.20
CA VAL A 12 16.98 6.78 25.75
C VAL A 12 15.81 7.13 26.68
N PHE A 13 16.11 7.63 27.87
CA PHE A 13 15.12 8.03 28.86
C PHE A 13 14.48 9.36 28.46
N THR A 14 13.24 9.55 28.88
CA THR A 14 12.47 10.78 28.73
C THR A 14 11.95 11.22 30.08
N SER A 15 11.69 12.52 30.24
CA SER A 15 11.24 13.09 31.51
C SER A 15 9.74 12.94 31.74
N SER A 16 8.96 12.84 30.65
CA SER A 16 7.50 12.78 30.68
C SER A 16 6.92 11.82 29.64
N TYR A 17 5.67 11.39 29.84
CA TYR A 17 4.96 10.56 28.86
C TYR A 17 4.73 11.28 27.54
N ALA A 18 4.41 12.58 27.57
CA ALA A 18 4.21 13.36 26.35
C ALA A 18 5.46 13.39 25.47
N GLU A 19 6.63 13.64 26.08
CA GLU A 19 7.93 13.62 25.41
C GLU A 19 8.26 12.23 24.85
N GLY A 20 8.03 11.17 25.62
CA GLY A 20 8.24 9.78 25.17
C GLY A 20 7.38 9.40 23.98
N ILE A 21 6.09 9.74 24.02
CA ILE A 21 5.13 9.47 22.93
C ILE A 21 5.51 10.27 21.68
N GLU A 22 5.83 11.56 21.82
CA GLU A 22 6.27 12.38 20.68
C GLU A 22 7.58 11.86 20.07
N ARG A 23 8.52 11.40 20.91
CA ARG A 23 9.76 10.77 20.44
C ARG A 23 9.47 9.53 19.59
N VAL A 24 8.55 8.67 20.01
CA VAL A 24 8.11 7.49 19.22
C VAL A 24 7.58 7.91 17.85
N ARG A 25 6.73 8.94 17.81
CA ARG A 25 6.15 9.47 16.55
C ARG A 25 7.22 10.00 15.60
N ASN A 26 8.18 10.74 16.13
CA ASN A 26 9.24 11.38 15.35
C ASN A 26 10.24 10.36 14.77
N HIS A 27 10.47 9.24 15.44
CA HIS A 27 11.50 8.26 15.05
C HIS A 27 11.01 7.19 14.04
N LYS A 28 9.73 7.20 13.66
CA LYS A 28 9.13 6.37 12.59
C LYS A 28 9.46 4.86 12.73
N GLY A 29 9.27 4.30 13.91
CA GLY A 29 9.48 2.88 14.21
C GLY A 29 10.92 2.47 14.58
N ARG A 30 11.84 3.43 14.75
CA ARG A 30 13.22 3.17 15.24
C ARG A 30 13.39 3.35 16.75
N TYR A 31 12.37 3.84 17.44
CA TYR A 31 12.34 4.01 18.88
C TYR A 31 11.05 3.41 19.40
N ALA A 32 11.14 2.61 20.46
CA ALA A 32 10.01 2.10 21.20
C ALA A 32 10.04 2.69 22.60
N PHE A 33 8.89 3.13 23.08
CA PHE A 33 8.75 3.68 24.42
C PHE A 33 8.04 2.67 25.30
N LEU A 34 8.61 2.41 26.47
CA LEU A 34 8.01 1.56 27.50
C LEU A 34 7.22 2.46 28.45
N LEU A 35 5.93 2.21 28.56
CA LEU A 35 5.07 2.92 29.51
C LEU A 35 4.07 1.97 30.15
N GLU A 36 3.29 2.49 31.08
CA GLU A 36 2.24 1.70 31.69
C GLU A 36 1.16 1.30 30.67
N ALA A 37 0.64 0.08 30.77
CA ALA A 37 -0.36 -0.46 29.85
C ALA A 37 -1.60 0.44 29.71
N THR A 38 -2.10 0.99 30.83
CA THR A 38 -3.28 1.88 30.86
C THR A 38 -3.04 3.18 30.08
N ALA A 39 -1.85 3.77 30.24
CA ALA A 39 -1.42 4.96 29.52
C ALA A 39 -1.17 4.69 28.03
N ASN A 40 -0.63 3.51 27.69
CA ASN A 40 -0.46 3.08 26.30
C ASN A 40 -1.81 2.93 25.60
N GLU A 41 -2.75 2.20 26.22
CA GLU A 41 -4.11 2.02 25.69
C GLU A 41 -4.83 3.36 25.54
N TYR A 42 -4.68 4.27 26.50
CA TYR A 42 -5.21 5.62 26.38
C TYR A 42 -4.63 6.38 25.18
N ALA A 43 -3.30 6.38 25.02
CA ALA A 43 -2.63 7.09 23.94
C ALA A 43 -3.06 6.57 22.55
N ASN A 44 -3.27 5.25 22.42
CA ASN A 44 -3.70 4.62 21.17
C ASN A 44 -5.12 5.02 20.74
N THR A 45 -5.98 5.40 21.67
CA THR A 45 -7.35 5.88 21.37
C THR A 45 -7.39 7.37 21.01
N ARG A 46 -6.25 8.07 21.02
CA ARG A 46 -6.16 9.52 20.77
C ARG A 46 -5.58 9.82 19.39
N LYS A 47 -6.07 10.90 18.77
CA LYS A 47 -5.52 11.37 17.49
C LYS A 47 -4.03 11.73 17.64
N PRO A 48 -3.19 11.46 16.62
CA PRO A 48 -3.53 11.00 15.27
C PRO A 48 -3.59 9.47 15.07
N CYS A 49 -3.83 8.67 16.12
CA CYS A 49 -4.00 7.21 16.03
C CYS A 49 -2.79 6.49 15.43
N ASP A 50 -1.60 7.00 15.71
CA ASP A 50 -0.33 6.60 15.10
C ASP A 50 0.53 5.71 16.01
N THR A 51 0.06 5.45 17.22
CA THR A 51 0.69 4.56 18.20
C THR A 51 -0.10 3.25 18.28
N MET A 52 0.60 2.16 18.61
CA MET A 52 -0.05 0.91 18.97
C MET A 52 0.71 0.21 20.09
N LYS A 53 -0.03 -0.51 20.93
CA LYS A 53 0.48 -1.49 21.89
C LYS A 53 0.94 -2.75 21.17
N VAL A 54 2.12 -3.26 21.52
CA VAL A 54 2.66 -4.51 20.98
C VAL A 54 3.09 -5.43 22.09
N GLY A 55 2.67 -6.70 21.99
CA GLY A 55 3.02 -7.73 22.97
C GLY A 55 2.14 -7.70 24.22
N ALA A 56 2.49 -8.57 25.17
CA ALA A 56 1.85 -8.65 26.48
C ALA A 56 2.52 -7.68 27.47
N ASN A 57 1.80 -7.37 28.56
CA ASN A 57 2.35 -6.55 29.64
C ASN A 57 3.56 -7.26 30.28
N LEU A 58 4.63 -6.51 30.57
CA LEU A 58 5.84 -7.05 31.22
C LEU A 58 5.61 -7.40 32.69
N ASN A 59 4.70 -6.69 33.34
CA ASN A 59 4.31 -6.86 34.73
C ASN A 59 2.81 -6.65 34.90
N SER A 60 2.30 -7.09 36.05
CA SER A 60 0.95 -6.76 36.51
C SER A 60 1.10 -5.80 37.69
N VAL A 61 0.79 -4.53 37.44
CA VAL A 61 0.74 -3.47 38.46
C VAL A 61 -0.66 -2.92 38.52
N GLY A 62 -1.08 -2.47 39.70
CA GLY A 62 -2.40 -1.90 39.93
C GLY A 62 -2.32 -0.57 40.66
N TYR A 63 -3.29 0.30 40.39
CA TYR A 63 -3.45 1.56 41.11
C TYR A 63 -4.24 1.36 42.41
N GLY A 64 -3.89 2.14 43.43
CA GLY A 64 -4.59 2.17 44.71
C GLY A 64 -4.74 3.59 45.24
N VAL A 65 -5.73 3.80 46.10
CA VAL A 65 -5.94 5.08 46.79
C VAL A 65 -5.08 5.09 48.06
N ALA A 66 -4.14 6.03 48.14
CA ALA A 66 -3.27 6.18 49.29
C ALA A 66 -3.91 7.09 50.36
N THR A 67 -3.85 6.66 51.62
CA THR A 67 -4.23 7.47 52.78
C THR A 67 -3.04 7.58 53.74
N PRO A 68 -2.91 8.67 54.53
CA PRO A 68 -1.90 8.76 55.57
C PRO A 68 -1.97 7.57 56.54
N PHE A 69 -0.82 7.21 57.12
CA PHE A 69 -0.76 6.17 58.13
C PHE A 69 -1.66 6.54 59.33
N GLY A 70 -2.47 5.57 59.79
CA GLY A 70 -3.41 5.77 60.89
C GLY A 70 -4.69 6.54 60.53
N SER A 71 -4.94 6.83 59.25
CA SER A 71 -6.18 7.50 58.83
C SER A 71 -7.44 6.67 59.16
N PRO A 72 -8.47 7.25 59.81
CA PRO A 72 -9.72 6.54 60.11
C PRO A 72 -10.55 6.22 58.86
N TYR A 73 -10.23 6.84 57.72
CA TYR A 73 -10.94 6.66 56.46
C TYR A 73 -10.45 5.46 55.65
N LYS A 74 -9.30 4.86 56.02
CA LYS A 74 -8.70 3.76 55.26
C LYS A 74 -9.69 2.61 55.03
N ASP A 75 -10.31 2.14 56.10
CA ASP A 75 -11.21 0.98 56.05
C ASP A 75 -12.51 1.30 55.30
N GLN A 76 -13.05 2.50 55.50
CA GLN A 76 -14.25 2.97 54.80
C GLN A 76 -14.01 3.08 53.28
N ILE A 77 -12.86 3.64 52.86
CA ILE A 77 -12.48 3.75 51.45
C ILE A 77 -12.27 2.37 50.85
N ASN A 78 -11.60 1.45 51.55
CA ASN A 78 -11.36 0.10 51.07
C ASN A 78 -12.68 -0.66 50.84
N LEU A 79 -13.61 -0.59 51.79
CA LEU A 79 -14.95 -1.19 51.66
C LEU A 79 -15.74 -0.56 50.50
N ALA A 80 -15.66 0.76 50.32
CA ALA A 80 -16.31 1.44 49.20
C ALA A 80 -15.76 1.00 47.84
N ILE A 81 -14.44 0.84 47.71
CA ILE A 81 -13.80 0.35 46.48
C ILE A 81 -14.26 -1.08 46.16
N LEU A 82 -14.30 -1.96 47.16
CA LEU A 82 -14.80 -3.34 47.00
C LEU A 82 -16.26 -3.36 46.52
N ALA A 83 -17.11 -2.52 47.11
CA ALA A 83 -18.52 -2.41 46.70
C ALA A 83 -18.67 -1.89 45.26
N LEU A 84 -17.82 -0.96 44.81
CA LEU A 84 -17.82 -0.47 43.43
C LEU A 84 -17.33 -1.53 42.43
N GLN A 85 -16.37 -2.35 42.83
CA GLN A 85 -15.85 -3.45 42.01
C GLN A 85 -16.88 -4.57 41.86
N GLU A 86 -17.56 -4.96 42.95
CA GLU A 86 -18.62 -5.98 42.92
C GLU A 86 -19.79 -5.57 42.03
N ARG A 87 -20.15 -4.27 42.04
CA ARG A 87 -21.20 -3.71 41.17
C ARG A 87 -20.77 -3.53 39.72
N GLY A 88 -19.48 -3.70 39.39
CA GLY A 88 -18.95 -3.49 38.04
C GLY A 88 -18.89 -2.03 37.57
N GLU A 89 -19.14 -1.06 38.46
CA GLU A 89 -19.12 0.38 38.11
C GLU A 89 -17.72 0.83 37.69
N MET A 90 -16.66 0.22 38.23
CA MET A 90 -15.28 0.49 37.80
C MET A 90 -15.07 0.19 36.31
N LYS A 91 -15.59 -0.94 35.82
CA LYS A 91 -15.44 -1.32 34.40
C LYS A 91 -16.26 -0.41 33.47
N LYS A 92 -17.42 0.03 33.95
CA LYS A 92 -18.26 1.00 33.24
C LYS A 92 -17.57 2.36 33.11
N LEU A 93 -16.88 2.81 34.17
CA LEU A 93 -16.07 4.05 34.12
C LEU A 93 -14.87 3.90 33.18
N GLU A 94 -14.18 2.77 33.21
CA GLU A 94 -13.09 2.47 32.28
C GLU A 94 -13.55 2.61 30.83
N ASN A 95 -14.64 1.93 30.47
CA ASN A 95 -15.18 2.00 29.11
C ASN A 95 -15.57 3.44 28.71
N LYS A 96 -16.21 4.17 29.63
CA LYS A 96 -16.62 5.55 29.42
C LYS A 96 -15.46 6.49 29.13
N TRP A 97 -14.32 6.30 29.78
CA TRP A 97 -13.19 7.23 29.67
C TRP A 97 -12.17 6.82 28.60
N TRP A 98 -12.00 5.54 28.32
CA TRP A 98 -11.07 5.04 27.31
C TRP A 98 -11.71 4.82 25.94
N TYR A 99 -12.87 4.18 25.87
CA TYR A 99 -13.45 3.74 24.59
C TYR A 99 -14.53 4.69 24.09
N ASP A 100 -15.51 5.06 24.93
CA ASP A 100 -16.63 5.92 24.51
C ASP A 100 -16.16 7.34 24.15
N ARG A 101 -15.08 7.81 24.78
CA ARG A 101 -14.43 9.09 24.49
C ARG A 101 -13.18 8.95 23.62
N GLY A 102 -12.94 7.77 23.08
CA GLY A 102 -11.89 7.53 22.09
C GLY A 102 -12.10 8.42 20.87
N GLN A 103 -11.03 9.03 20.39
CA GLN A 103 -11.04 9.90 19.20
C GLN A 103 -10.61 9.15 17.94
N CYS A 104 -9.99 8.00 18.13
CA CYS A 104 -9.70 7.01 17.11
C CYS A 104 -10.91 6.08 17.02
N ASP A 105 -11.49 6.00 15.84
CA ASP A 105 -12.49 4.99 15.58
C ASP A 105 -11.81 3.63 15.77
N GLN A 106 -12.33 2.76 16.63
CA GLN A 106 -11.83 1.38 16.74
C GLN A 106 -12.14 0.55 15.49
N GLY A 107 -12.72 1.17 14.46
CA GLY A 107 -12.49 0.74 13.10
C GLY A 107 -10.98 0.54 12.91
N ILE A 108 -10.50 -0.67 12.67
CA ILE A 108 -10.77 -1.30 11.37
C ILE A 108 -11.46 -0.27 10.47
N THR A 109 -10.75 0.80 10.11
CA THR A 109 -10.67 1.10 8.70
C THR A 109 -10.21 -0.23 8.11
N VAL A 110 -11.21 -1.04 7.78
CA VAL A 110 -11.30 -1.65 6.49
C VAL A 110 -11.13 -0.46 5.57
N ASP A 111 -9.88 -0.04 5.42
CA ASP A 111 -9.28 0.32 4.17
C ASP A 111 -9.33 -0.93 3.27
N GLY A 112 -10.51 -1.57 3.19
CA GLY A 112 -11.00 -2.32 2.05
C GLY A 112 -11.17 -1.40 0.84
N HIS A 113 -10.73 -0.15 0.93
CA HIS A 113 -10.47 0.71 -0.21
C HIS A 113 -9.06 0.59 -0.80
N ASN A 114 -8.15 -0.22 -0.23
CA ASN A 114 -6.77 -0.36 -0.76
C ASN A 114 -6.26 -1.81 -0.92
N ALA A 115 -7.13 -2.82 -0.74
CA ALA A 115 -6.87 -4.14 -1.32
C ALA A 115 -7.13 -4.17 -2.85
N SER A 116 -7.31 -3.00 -3.47
CA SER A 116 -7.08 -2.85 -4.89
C SER A 116 -5.61 -3.15 -5.15
N LEU A 117 -5.32 -4.09 -6.05
CA LEU A 117 -3.99 -4.46 -6.52
C LEU A 117 -3.25 -3.21 -7.01
N ASN A 118 -2.61 -2.49 -6.08
CA ASN A 118 -1.92 -1.24 -6.39
C ASN A 118 -0.87 -1.53 -7.46
N LEU A 119 -0.84 -0.70 -8.51
CA LEU A 119 0.12 -0.82 -9.62
C LEU A 119 1.56 -0.96 -9.08
N SER A 120 1.87 -0.37 -7.92
CA SER A 120 3.15 -0.49 -7.21
C SER A 120 3.53 -1.93 -6.83
N LYS A 121 2.56 -2.82 -6.58
CA LYS A 121 2.80 -4.25 -6.30
C LYS A 121 3.08 -5.05 -7.57
N VAL A 122 2.51 -4.64 -8.71
CA VAL A 122 2.62 -5.31 -10.02
C VAL A 122 3.72 -4.68 -10.90
N ALA A 123 4.26 -3.52 -10.51
CA ALA A 123 5.30 -2.77 -11.22
C ALA A 123 6.54 -3.60 -11.56
N GLY A 124 6.89 -4.58 -10.72
CA GLY A 124 7.99 -5.52 -10.98
C GLY A 124 7.89 -6.24 -12.32
N ILE A 125 6.68 -6.62 -12.75
CA ILE A 125 6.45 -7.33 -14.02
C ILE A 125 6.73 -6.42 -15.21
N PHE A 126 6.33 -5.14 -15.13
CA PHE A 126 6.60 -4.17 -16.19
C PHE A 126 8.10 -3.89 -16.38
N TYR A 127 8.88 -3.86 -15.28
CA TYR A 127 10.33 -3.69 -15.37
C TYR A 127 11.02 -4.87 -16.06
N ILE A 128 10.57 -6.10 -15.80
CA ILE A 128 11.12 -7.30 -16.46
C ILE A 128 10.84 -7.27 -17.97
N LEU A 129 9.63 -6.87 -18.39
CA LEU A 129 9.27 -6.75 -19.80
C LEU A 129 10.12 -5.70 -20.53
N MET A 130 10.31 -4.52 -19.94
CA MET A 130 11.17 -3.48 -20.51
C MET A 130 12.63 -3.91 -20.58
N GLY A 131 13.14 -4.55 -19.53
CA GLY A 131 14.49 -5.13 -19.51
C GLY A 131 14.69 -6.18 -20.60
N GLY A 132 13.72 -7.08 -20.80
CA GLY A 132 13.74 -8.09 -21.86
C GLY A 132 13.76 -7.49 -23.26
N MET A 133 12.97 -6.45 -23.51
CA MET A 133 12.96 -5.75 -24.80
C MET A 133 14.31 -5.10 -25.10
N ILE A 134 14.92 -4.41 -24.12
CA ILE A 134 16.22 -3.76 -24.27
C ILE A 134 17.34 -4.81 -24.48
N ALA A 135 17.36 -5.87 -23.67
CA ALA A 135 18.37 -6.93 -23.78
C ALA A 135 18.30 -7.63 -25.16
N SER A 136 17.09 -7.89 -25.66
CA SER A 136 16.90 -8.50 -26.98
C SER A 136 17.42 -7.61 -28.11
N MET A 137 17.20 -6.29 -28.02
CA MET A 137 17.69 -5.32 -28.99
C MET A 137 19.22 -5.25 -29.02
N ILE A 138 19.85 -5.28 -27.83
CA ILE A 138 21.31 -5.26 -27.71
C ILE A 138 21.93 -6.56 -28.24
N ALA A 139 21.35 -7.72 -27.93
CA ALA A 139 21.82 -9.00 -28.44
C ALA A 139 21.75 -9.06 -29.98
N ALA A 140 20.64 -8.59 -30.57
CA ALA A 140 20.48 -8.51 -32.01
C ALA A 140 21.51 -7.57 -32.66
N LEU A 141 21.76 -6.40 -32.08
CA LEU A 141 22.81 -5.49 -32.57
C LEU A 141 24.21 -6.08 -32.39
N GLY A 142 24.48 -6.77 -31.28
CA GLY A 142 25.75 -7.43 -31.01
C GLY A 142 26.07 -8.53 -32.02
N GLU A 143 25.12 -9.43 -32.28
CA GLU A 143 25.25 -10.46 -33.32
C GLU A 143 25.39 -9.85 -34.71
N PHE A 144 24.61 -8.82 -35.01
CA PHE A 144 24.66 -8.13 -36.29
C PHE A 144 26.04 -7.47 -36.54
N LEU A 145 26.60 -6.82 -35.52
CA LEU A 145 27.94 -6.24 -35.58
C LEU A 145 29.03 -7.33 -35.65
N TYR A 146 28.87 -8.44 -34.94
CA TYR A 146 29.81 -9.55 -34.99
C TYR A 146 29.85 -10.21 -36.38
N ARG A 147 28.69 -10.52 -36.95
CA ARG A 147 28.57 -11.09 -38.31
C ARG A 147 29.09 -10.12 -39.37
N SER A 148 28.67 -8.85 -39.33
CA SER A 148 29.15 -7.84 -40.27
C SER A 148 30.67 -7.61 -40.19
N ARG A 149 31.30 -7.73 -39.01
CA ARG A 149 32.76 -7.65 -38.86
C ARG A 149 33.47 -8.89 -39.43
N ILE A 150 32.92 -10.08 -39.25
CA ILE A 150 33.47 -11.32 -39.84
C ILE A 150 33.33 -11.32 -41.36
N GLU A 151 32.18 -10.90 -41.89
CA GLU A 151 31.97 -10.76 -43.34
C GLU A 151 32.77 -9.62 -43.96
N ALA A 152 33.02 -8.53 -43.21
CA ALA A 152 33.93 -7.48 -43.65
C ALA A 152 35.37 -7.98 -43.80
N ARG A 153 35.83 -8.87 -42.91
CA ARG A 153 37.15 -9.53 -43.04
C ARG A 153 37.22 -10.49 -44.23
N LYS A 154 36.08 -10.99 -44.74
CA LYS A 154 36.00 -11.81 -45.97
C LYS A 154 35.89 -10.99 -47.27
N GLY A 155 35.94 -9.66 -47.21
CA GLY A 155 36.28 -8.83 -48.38
C GLY A 155 35.13 -8.35 -49.27
N ASN A 156 33.87 -8.27 -48.81
CA ASN A 156 32.79 -7.67 -49.63
C ASN A 156 31.76 -6.84 -48.83
N VAL A 157 32.20 -5.70 -48.29
CA VAL A 157 31.48 -4.93 -47.26
C VAL A 157 30.42 -3.94 -47.80
N ARG A 158 30.29 -3.75 -49.12
CA ARG A 158 29.41 -2.71 -49.68
C ARG A 158 27.95 -3.15 -49.91
N SER A 159 27.67 -4.45 -49.98
CA SER A 159 26.33 -4.95 -50.35
C SER A 159 25.35 -5.04 -49.16
N LEU A 160 25.84 -5.42 -47.97
CA LEU A 160 24.97 -5.79 -46.85
C LEU A 160 24.45 -4.57 -46.06
N VAL A 161 25.26 -3.53 -45.87
CA VAL A 161 24.81 -2.25 -45.28
C VAL A 161 23.78 -1.57 -46.17
N GLY A 162 23.92 -1.69 -47.50
CA GLY A 162 22.92 -1.21 -48.46
C GLY A 162 21.60 -2.00 -48.40
N CYS A 163 21.65 -3.31 -48.19
CA CYS A 163 20.46 -4.15 -48.05
C CYS A 163 19.73 -3.89 -46.74
N LEU A 164 20.45 -3.69 -45.64
CA LEU A 164 19.85 -3.39 -44.34
C LEU A 164 19.30 -1.97 -44.25
N ALA A 165 19.97 -0.99 -44.86
CA ALA A 165 19.42 0.36 -45.01
C ALA A 165 18.11 0.33 -45.84
N LYS A 166 18.02 -0.54 -46.85
CA LYS A 166 16.78 -0.75 -47.63
C LYS A 166 15.69 -1.47 -46.82
N GLY A 167 16.06 -2.51 -46.06
CA GLY A 167 15.14 -3.27 -45.22
C GLY A 167 14.56 -2.45 -44.07
N LEU A 168 15.39 -1.67 -43.37
CA LEU A 168 14.92 -0.73 -42.35
C LEU A 168 14.02 0.34 -42.96
N ARG A 169 14.40 0.91 -44.11
CA ARG A 169 13.60 1.95 -44.77
C ARG A 169 12.24 1.41 -45.26
N ALA A 170 12.19 0.16 -45.73
CA ALA A 170 10.94 -0.50 -46.13
C ALA A 170 10.05 -0.84 -44.92
N SER A 171 10.64 -1.33 -43.81
CA SER A 171 9.90 -1.65 -42.59
C SER A 171 9.37 -0.39 -41.88
N LEU A 172 10.18 0.67 -41.84
CA LEU A 172 9.79 1.97 -41.29
C LEU A 172 8.70 2.63 -42.15
N PHE A 173 8.77 2.52 -43.48
CA PHE A 173 7.68 2.93 -44.36
C PHE A 173 6.41 2.09 -44.16
N ALA A 174 6.52 0.79 -43.89
CA ALA A 174 5.37 -0.07 -43.65
C ALA A 174 4.67 0.24 -42.31
N GLN A 175 5.43 0.44 -41.23
CA GLN A 175 4.87 0.88 -39.94
C GLN A 175 4.32 2.32 -40.00
N LEU A 176 4.99 3.24 -40.71
CA LEU A 176 4.49 4.60 -40.90
C LEU A 176 3.22 4.63 -41.77
N ARG A 177 3.11 3.75 -42.77
CA ARG A 177 1.91 3.60 -43.62
C ARG A 177 0.74 2.97 -42.86
N LEU A 178 0.98 2.02 -41.96
CA LEU A 178 -0.06 1.49 -41.05
C LEU A 178 -0.52 2.54 -40.02
N SER A 179 0.38 3.41 -39.55
CA SER A 179 0.02 4.48 -38.61
C SER A 179 -0.68 5.67 -39.29
N LEU A 180 -0.40 5.95 -40.57
CA LEU A 180 -1.15 6.92 -41.38
C LEU A 180 -2.48 6.37 -41.91
N GLN A 181 -2.59 5.05 -42.10
CA GLN A 181 -3.84 4.37 -42.48
C GLN A 181 -4.65 3.94 -41.25
N GLY A 182 -4.57 4.72 -40.17
CA GLY A 182 -5.60 4.80 -39.11
C GLY A 182 -6.74 5.75 -39.47
N GLY A 183 -6.96 6.04 -40.76
CA GLY A 183 -8.07 6.81 -41.29
C GLY A 183 -8.57 6.17 -42.58
N ALA A 184 -9.76 5.56 -42.53
CA ALA A 184 -10.39 4.95 -43.69
C ALA A 184 -10.79 6.03 -44.71
N VAL A 185 -10.16 6.03 -45.90
CA VAL A 185 -10.67 6.72 -47.09
C VAL A 185 -11.05 5.63 -48.09
N ALA A 186 -12.36 5.42 -48.26
CA ALA A 186 -12.92 4.58 -49.30
C ALA A 186 -12.99 5.39 -50.61
N GLU A 187 -12.49 4.83 -51.71
CA GLU A 187 -12.69 5.40 -53.05
C GLU A 187 -14.13 5.23 -53.53
N GLN A 188 -14.63 6.24 -54.25
CA GLN A 188 -16.02 6.40 -54.63
C GLN A 188 -16.35 5.52 -55.84
N GLY A 189 -17.16 4.47 -55.66
CA GLY A 189 -17.68 3.66 -56.77
C GLY A 189 -17.70 2.13 -56.57
N THR A 190 -17.30 1.60 -55.41
CA THR A 190 -17.41 0.16 -55.11
C THR A 190 -18.66 -0.18 -54.30
N PRO A 191 -19.25 -1.39 -54.46
CA PRO A 191 -20.49 -1.82 -53.80
C PRO A 191 -20.42 -1.85 -52.25
N ALA A 192 -19.22 -1.69 -51.67
CA ALA A 192 -19.02 -1.54 -50.23
C ALA A 192 -19.45 -0.15 -49.68
N TYR A 193 -19.51 0.89 -50.52
CA TYR A 193 -19.90 2.24 -50.11
C TYR A 193 -21.40 2.36 -49.78
N ASP A 194 -22.26 1.66 -50.54
CA ASP A 194 -23.71 1.68 -50.31
C ASP A 194 -24.13 0.92 -49.04
N ILE A 195 -23.33 -0.06 -48.61
CA ILE A 195 -23.54 -0.77 -47.34
C ILE A 195 -23.17 0.11 -46.15
N LEU A 196 -22.08 0.88 -46.26
CA LEU A 196 -21.65 1.83 -45.22
C LEU A 196 -22.60 3.04 -45.11
N LYS A 197 -23.18 3.51 -46.22
CA LYS A 197 -24.18 4.59 -46.20
C LYS A 197 -25.49 4.16 -45.55
N ARG A 198 -25.91 2.90 -45.73
CA ARG A 198 -27.06 2.32 -45.04
C ARG A 198 -26.84 2.16 -43.53
N GLN A 199 -25.65 1.74 -43.09
CA GLN A 199 -25.37 1.64 -41.66
C GLN A 199 -25.32 2.99 -40.94
N LYS A 200 -24.88 4.04 -41.63
CA LYS A 200 -24.73 5.39 -41.05
C LYS A 200 -26.04 6.19 -40.95
N ALA A 201 -27.07 5.80 -41.71
CA ALA A 201 -28.42 6.39 -41.61
C ALA A 201 -29.20 5.87 -40.38
N SER A 202 -28.84 4.71 -39.84
CA SER A 202 -29.52 4.09 -38.70
C SER A 202 -28.98 4.54 -37.32
N SER A 203 -27.93 5.36 -37.27
CA SER A 203 -27.22 5.73 -36.03
C SER A 203 -27.46 7.17 -35.55
N LEU A 204 -28.43 7.90 -36.09
CA LEU A 204 -28.75 9.28 -35.68
C LEU A 204 -30.23 9.46 -35.31
N LEU A 205 -30.67 8.82 -34.22
CA LEU A 205 -31.71 9.36 -33.33
C LEU A 205 -31.41 8.96 -31.86
N PRO A 206 -31.73 9.81 -30.86
CA PRO A 206 -31.12 9.76 -29.53
C PRO A 206 -31.93 9.00 -28.46
N SER A 207 -31.17 8.43 -27.51
CA SER A 207 -31.40 8.30 -26.05
C SER A 207 -32.78 7.86 -25.51
N SER A 208 -32.84 6.70 -24.85
CA SER A 208 -33.19 6.63 -23.40
C SER A 208 -33.04 5.21 -22.83
N LYS A 209 -32.24 5.12 -21.77
CA LYS A 209 -32.29 4.30 -20.54
C LYS A 209 -32.95 2.91 -20.53
N GLY A 210 -32.24 1.97 -19.90
CA GLY A 210 -32.83 0.82 -19.19
C GLY A 210 -31.92 -0.41 -19.24
N VAL A 211 -31.04 -0.60 -18.26
CA VAL A 211 -31.12 -1.69 -17.24
C VAL A 211 -30.94 -3.08 -17.84
N ASP A 212 -29.85 -3.77 -17.46
CA ASP A 212 -29.80 -5.22 -17.16
C ASP A 212 -28.32 -5.62 -16.89
N LYS A 213 -27.97 -6.00 -15.66
CA LYS A 213 -28.08 -7.33 -15.01
C LYS A 213 -26.81 -8.17 -15.17
N MET A 214 -26.26 -8.46 -13.99
CA MET A 214 -25.73 -9.75 -13.55
C MET A 214 -24.45 -10.30 -14.19
N SER A 215 -23.36 -9.93 -13.53
CA SER A 215 -22.30 -10.79 -12.97
C SER A 215 -22.30 -12.26 -13.38
N LYS A 216 -21.13 -12.71 -13.85
CA LYS A 216 -20.74 -14.10 -14.03
C LYS A 216 -20.02 -14.59 -12.75
N ASN A 217 -20.43 -15.77 -12.30
CA ASN A 217 -19.96 -16.50 -11.13
C ASN A 217 -18.53 -17.06 -11.25
N HIS A 218 -18.06 -17.48 -10.06
CA HIS A 218 -17.09 -18.54 -9.75
C HIS A 218 -15.60 -18.23 -9.97
N ASP A 219 -14.67 -18.65 -9.11
CA ASP A 219 -14.71 -19.22 -7.75
C ASP A 219 -13.28 -19.12 -7.21
N ASP A 220 -13.18 -19.02 -5.88
CA ASP A 220 -12.19 -19.58 -4.96
C ASP A 220 -10.70 -19.66 -5.35
N SER A 221 -9.84 -19.06 -4.52
CA SER A 221 -9.23 -19.82 -3.42
C SER A 221 -8.33 -18.93 -2.56
N ALA A 222 -8.44 -19.13 -1.25
CA ALA A 222 -7.74 -18.41 -0.20
C ALA A 222 -6.24 -18.76 -0.15
N THR A 223 -5.40 -17.76 0.15
CA THR A 223 -4.17 -18.01 0.91
C THR A 223 -3.83 -16.79 1.76
N VAL A 224 -3.88 -17.00 3.08
CA VAL A 224 -3.61 -16.03 4.14
C VAL A 224 -2.12 -15.67 4.14
N GLY A 225 -1.82 -14.38 3.99
CA GLY A 225 -0.48 -13.81 4.13
C GLY A 225 -0.50 -12.56 5.00
N ILE A 226 -0.09 -12.71 6.25
CA ILE A 226 0.03 -11.63 7.24
C ILE A 226 1.21 -10.71 6.82
N ILE A 227 0.94 -9.44 6.47
CA ILE A 227 1.97 -8.41 6.25
C ILE A 227 1.87 -7.36 7.37
N PRO A 228 2.99 -6.98 8.03
CA PRO A 228 2.99 -6.06 9.15
C PRO A 228 2.81 -4.61 8.68
N ARG A 229 1.79 -3.93 9.21
CA ARG A 229 1.63 -2.47 9.09
C ARG A 229 2.73 -1.78 9.92
N LYS A 230 3.33 -0.72 9.37
CA LYS A 230 4.30 0.15 10.06
C LYS A 230 3.55 1.07 11.02
N TYR A 231 3.32 0.59 12.22
CA TYR A 231 2.89 1.43 13.32
C TYR A 231 4.12 1.91 14.09
N ASN A 232 4.04 3.10 14.68
CA ASN A 232 5.04 3.49 15.67
C ASN A 232 4.75 2.70 16.95
N THR A 233 5.73 1.93 17.39
CA THR A 233 5.59 0.99 18.51
C THR A 233 5.76 1.72 19.84
N ALA A 234 4.73 1.65 20.69
CA ALA A 234 4.86 1.88 22.12
C ALA A 234 4.48 0.58 22.81
N VAL A 235 5.37 0.06 23.66
CA VAL A 235 5.12 -1.20 24.41
C VAL A 235 4.60 -0.83 25.79
#